data_AF-A0A5B7HVI9-F1
#
_entry.id   AF-A0A5B7HVI9-F1
#
_cell.length_a   1.000
_cell.length_b   1.000
_cell.length_c   1.000
_cell.angle_alpha   90.00
_cell.angle_beta   90.00
_cell.angle_gamma   90.00
#
_symmetry.space_group_name_H-M   'P 1'
#
loop_
_entity.id
_entity.type
_entity.pdbx_description
1 polymer ?
#
loop_
_entity_poly.entity_id
_entity_poly.type
_entity_poly.pdbx_seq_one_letter_code
_entity_poly.pdbx_strand_id
1 'polypeptide(L)'
;MPPKRPATNPAMLPSIAKKTRKSLTLKVKRDIIHRHKRSEKTNSIARHHGLTPPTVSTIFKSSDSIKKAGETKSSLQAKRTTRTCNSAMDEIEGLVEMWYISFVCGTMMHPLFTFHRLPASIFLAPLSLPS
;
A
#
# COMPACT_ATOMS: atom_id res chain seq x y z
N MET A 1 -27.29 61.79 11.00
CA MET A 1 -27.69 60.48 11.57
C MET A 1 -27.91 59.50 10.42
N PRO A 2 -27.24 58.33 10.38
CA PRO A 2 -27.44 57.36 9.30
C PRO A 2 -28.70 56.52 9.56
N PRO A 3 -29.47 56.14 8.53
CA PRO A 3 -30.70 55.36 8.71
C PRO A 3 -30.39 53.91 9.14
N LYS A 4 -31.15 53.43 10.13
CA LYS A 4 -31.13 52.05 10.63
C LYS A 4 -31.49 51.08 9.50
N ARG A 5 -30.59 50.16 9.15
CA ARG A 5 -30.86 49.10 8.17
C ARG A 5 -31.84 48.08 8.77
N PRO A 6 -32.83 47.56 8.00
CA PRO A 6 -33.75 46.54 8.48
C PRO A 6 -32.97 45.24 8.80
N ALA A 7 -33.26 44.65 9.95
CA ALA A 7 -32.76 43.33 10.30
C ALA A 7 -33.34 42.30 9.32
N THR A 8 -32.55 41.92 8.34
CA THR A 8 -32.88 40.81 7.43
C THR A 8 -32.80 39.54 8.27
N ASN A 9 -33.96 38.98 8.61
CA ASN A 9 -34.08 37.67 9.22
C ASN A 9 -33.21 36.67 8.43
N PRO A 10 -32.43 35.80 9.09
CA PRO A 10 -31.62 34.82 8.40
C PRO A 10 -32.57 33.81 7.75
N ALA A 11 -32.95 34.08 6.51
CA ALA A 11 -33.59 33.14 5.63
C ALA A 11 -32.76 31.87 5.66
N MET A 12 -33.41 30.75 5.99
CA MET A 12 -32.81 29.42 6.10
C MET A 12 -31.91 29.15 4.89
N LEU A 13 -30.60 29.32 5.09
CA LEU A 13 -29.62 28.86 4.13
C LEU A 13 -29.63 27.33 4.18
N PRO A 14 -29.72 26.63 3.04
CA PRO A 14 -29.61 25.18 3.03
C PRO A 14 -28.29 24.80 3.68
N SER A 15 -28.36 23.99 4.73
CA SER A 15 -27.20 23.42 5.42
C SER A 15 -26.32 22.75 4.38
N ILE A 16 -25.20 23.39 4.03
CA ILE A 16 -24.18 22.79 3.16
C ILE A 16 -23.73 21.51 3.85
N ALA A 17 -24.11 20.36 3.28
CA ALA A 17 -23.69 19.06 3.78
C ALA A 17 -22.17 19.08 3.92
N LYS A 18 -21.69 18.98 5.17
CA LYS A 18 -20.27 19.04 5.49
C LYS A 18 -19.59 17.87 4.77
N LYS A 19 -18.81 18.17 3.73
CA LYS A 19 -17.99 17.16 3.05
C LYS A 19 -17.04 16.54 4.08
N THR A 20 -17.13 15.23 4.26
CA THR A 20 -16.24 14.46 5.13
C THR A 20 -14.80 14.64 4.66
N ARG A 21 -13.93 15.04 5.59
CA ARG A 21 -12.52 15.33 5.30
C ARG A 21 -11.79 14.02 4.99
N LYS A 22 -11.34 13.84 3.75
CA LYS A 22 -10.46 12.73 3.37
C LYS A 22 -9.09 12.93 4.04
N SER A 23 -8.62 11.93 4.78
CA SER A 23 -7.28 11.96 5.36
C SER A 23 -6.25 11.63 4.28
N LEU A 24 -5.14 12.37 4.27
CA LEU A 24 -4.06 12.17 3.32
C LEU A 24 -3.01 11.19 3.87
N THR A 25 -2.57 10.25 3.04
CA THR A 25 -1.53 9.26 3.39
C THR A 25 -0.20 9.92 3.76
N LEU A 26 0.51 9.35 4.73
CA LEU A 26 1.83 9.85 5.18
C LEU A 26 2.84 9.99 4.05
N LYS A 27 2.83 9.08 3.06
CA LYS A 27 3.72 9.14 1.89
C LYS A 27 3.52 10.44 1.09
N VAL A 28 2.27 10.81 0.82
CA VAL A 28 1.96 12.04 0.07
C VAL A 28 2.32 13.29 0.88
N LYS A 29 2.06 13.28 2.20
CA LYS A 29 2.48 14.38 3.08
C LYS A 29 3.99 14.61 3.06
N ARG A 30 4.79 13.53 3.07
CA ARG A 30 6.26 13.61 2.98
C ARG A 30 6.72 14.14 1.63
N ASP A 31 6.13 13.68 0.53
CA ASP A 31 6.45 14.15 -0.81
C ASP A 31 6.19 15.66 -0.97
N ILE A 32 5.06 16.15 -0.44
CA ILE A 32 4.74 17.59 -0.40
C ILE A 32 5.80 18.38 0.36
N ILE A 33 6.22 17.92 1.55
CA ILE A 33 7.26 18.58 2.35
C ILE A 33 8.59 18.62 1.58
N HIS A 34 8.95 17.52 0.93
CA HIS A 34 10.19 17.39 0.19
C HIS A 34 10.24 18.31 -1.05
N ARG A 35 9.17 18.33 -1.85
CA ARG A 35 9.03 19.25 -3.01
C ARG A 35 9.05 20.72 -2.59
N HIS A 36 8.36 21.06 -1.48
CA HIS A 36 8.38 22.42 -0.95
C HIS A 36 9.77 22.84 -0.44
N LYS A 37 10.54 21.92 0.15
CA LYS A 37 11.94 22.18 0.55
C LYS A 37 12.88 22.41 -0.63
N ARG A 38 12.54 21.87 -1.80
CA ARG A 38 13.24 22.15 -3.08
C ARG A 38 12.78 23.45 -3.74
N SER A 39 12.05 24.29 -3.02
CA SER A 39 11.54 25.58 -3.50
C SER A 39 10.57 25.47 -4.68
N GLU A 40 9.90 24.31 -4.85
CA GLU A 40 8.80 24.21 -5.79
C GLU A 40 7.61 25.07 -5.35
N LYS A 41 6.95 25.73 -6.32
CA LYS A 41 5.83 26.62 -6.04
C LYS A 41 4.64 25.84 -5.45
N THR A 42 4.00 26.37 -4.40
CA THR A 42 2.83 25.75 -3.76
C THR A 42 1.73 25.38 -4.76
N ASN A 43 1.50 26.21 -5.77
CA ASN A 43 0.50 25.96 -6.81
C ASN A 43 0.85 24.77 -7.72
N SER A 44 2.13 24.52 -8.03
CA SER A 44 2.51 23.35 -8.83
C SER A 44 2.36 22.06 -8.03
N ILE A 45 2.75 22.09 -6.75
CA ILE A 45 2.58 20.96 -5.82
C ILE A 45 1.08 20.65 -5.63
N ALA A 46 0.26 21.69 -5.46
CA ALA A 46 -1.18 21.55 -5.32
C ALA A 46 -1.80 20.85 -6.56
N ARG A 47 -1.44 21.29 -7.76
CA ARG A 47 -1.89 20.67 -9.02
C ARG A 47 -1.44 19.22 -9.14
N HIS A 48 -0.18 18.93 -8.82
CA HIS A 48 0.38 17.58 -8.91
C HIS A 48 -0.37 16.54 -8.05
N HIS A 49 -0.83 16.94 -6.86
CA HIS A 49 -1.55 16.05 -5.95
C HIS A 49 -3.08 16.21 -5.98
N GLY A 50 -3.64 17.02 -6.89
CA GLY A 50 -5.07 17.33 -6.92
C GLY A 50 -5.57 18.01 -5.64
N LEU A 51 -4.71 18.79 -4.98
CA LEU A 51 -5.01 19.50 -3.73
C LEU A 51 -5.25 20.98 -4.00
N THR A 52 -5.85 21.65 -3.02
CA THR A 52 -5.92 23.11 -3.01
C THR A 52 -4.65 23.71 -2.39
N PRO A 53 -4.17 24.88 -2.84
CA PRO A 53 -2.97 25.52 -2.29
C PRO A 53 -2.98 25.70 -0.76
N PRO A 54 -4.10 26.07 -0.10
CA PRO A 54 -4.17 26.16 1.36
C PRO A 54 -3.92 24.82 2.08
N THR A 55 -4.32 23.71 1.46
CA THR A 55 -4.06 22.36 1.99
C THR A 55 -2.56 22.07 2.00
N VAL A 56 -1.84 22.44 0.94
CA VAL A 56 -0.38 22.29 0.84
C VAL A 56 0.32 23.13 1.92
N SER A 57 -0.07 24.40 2.09
CA SER A 57 0.50 25.26 3.14
C SER A 57 0.25 24.70 4.55
N THR A 58 -0.94 24.15 4.81
CA THR A 58 -1.24 23.56 6.12
C THR A 58 -0.39 22.31 6.39
N ILE A 59 -0.20 21.46 5.37
CA ILE A 59 0.67 20.28 5.46
C ILE A 59 2.11 20.70 5.77
N PHE A 60 2.63 21.73 5.08
CA PHE A 60 3.97 22.25 5.31
C PHE A 60 4.15 22.79 6.74
N LYS A 61 3.18 23.57 7.25
CA LYS A 61 3.19 24.06 8.64
C LYS A 61 3.20 22.93 9.68
N SER A 62 2.61 21.77 9.35
CA SER A 62 2.61 20.57 10.21
C SER A 62 3.77 19.61 9.96
N SER A 63 4.84 20.04 9.27
CA SER A 63 5.91 19.14 8.81
C SER A 63 6.64 18.42 9.95
N ASP A 64 6.88 19.08 11.08
CA ASP A 64 7.57 18.49 12.23
C ASP A 64 6.77 17.35 12.88
N SER A 65 5.45 17.53 13.04
CA SER A 65 4.58 16.47 13.58
C SER A 65 4.47 15.28 12.63
N ILE A 66 4.52 15.51 11.31
CA ILE A 66 4.55 14.46 10.29
C ILE A 66 5.88 13.69 10.33
N LYS A 67 7.01 14.37 10.55
CA LYS A 67 8.32 13.74 10.72
C LYS A 67 8.34 12.86 11.98
N LYS A 68 7.87 13.40 13.11
CA LYS A 68 7.80 12.70 14.40
C LYS A 68 6.88 11.48 14.35
N ALA A 69 5.70 11.59 13.74
CA ALA A 69 4.80 10.44 13.56
C ALA A 69 5.43 9.32 12.71
N GLY A 70 6.34 9.67 11.79
CA GLY A 70 7.14 8.73 11.04
C GLY A 70 8.16 7.98 11.89
N GLU A 71 8.88 8.73 12.72
CA GLU A 71 9.87 8.20 13.67
C GLU A 71 9.20 7.30 14.71
N THR A 72 8.01 7.66 15.21
CA THR A 72 7.25 6.82 16.17
C THR A 72 6.79 5.50 15.56
N LYS A 73 6.43 5.46 14.27
CA LYS A 73 6.13 4.18 13.60
C LYS A 73 7.38 3.33 13.39
N SER A 74 8.51 3.97 13.08
CA SER A 74 9.81 3.31 12.96
C SER A 74 10.29 2.77 14.31
N SER A 75 10.12 3.52 15.39
CA SER A 75 10.48 3.09 16.74
C SER A 75 9.50 2.05 17.27
N LEU A 76 8.21 2.09 16.91
CA LEU A 76 7.25 1.01 17.21
C LEU A 76 7.59 -0.27 16.46
N GLN A 77 8.05 -0.18 15.19
CA GLN A 77 8.60 -1.34 14.47
C GLN A 77 9.88 -1.85 15.16
N ALA A 78 10.84 -0.97 15.44
CA ALA A 78 12.07 -1.33 16.14
C ALA A 78 11.79 -1.95 17.53
N LYS A 79 10.81 -1.41 18.26
CA LYS A 79 10.37 -1.89 19.58
C LYS A 79 9.51 -3.15 19.51
N ARG A 80 8.81 -3.40 18.39
CA ARG A 80 8.18 -4.71 18.11
C ARG A 80 9.21 -5.81 17.88
N THR A 81 10.45 -5.45 17.50
CA THR A 81 11.55 -6.41 17.34
C THR A 81 12.27 -6.72 18.67
N THR A 82 11.83 -6.15 19.80
CA THR A 82 12.48 -6.36 21.12
C THR A 82 11.67 -7.26 22.07
N ARG A 83 10.54 -7.81 21.63
CA ARG A 83 9.87 -8.93 22.33
C ARG A 83 10.12 -10.21 21.53
N THR A 84 11.33 -10.76 21.71
CA THR A 84 11.70 -12.13 21.35
C THR A 84 11.44 -12.51 19.89
N CYS A 85 12.21 -11.94 18.96
CA CYS A 85 12.56 -12.57 17.68
C CYS A 85 14.06 -12.35 17.46
N ASN A 86 14.83 -13.07 18.25
CA ASN A 86 16.22 -13.41 18.01
C ASN A 86 16.27 -14.21 16.70
N SER A 87 17.32 -14.00 15.88
CA SER A 87 17.55 -14.59 14.54
C SER A 87 17.15 -16.05 14.36
N ALA A 88 17.14 -16.83 15.44
CA ALA A 88 16.57 -18.17 15.51
C ALA A 88 15.11 -18.27 15.01
N MET A 89 14.25 -17.28 15.29
CA MET A 89 12.86 -17.30 14.80
C MET A 89 12.77 -17.01 13.30
N ASP A 90 13.58 -16.08 12.78
CA ASP A 90 13.65 -15.80 11.34
C ASP A 90 14.21 -17.00 10.56
N GLU A 91 15.18 -17.71 11.14
CA GLU A 91 15.72 -18.97 10.59
C GLU A 91 14.66 -20.08 10.58
N ILE A 92 13.90 -20.23 11.66
CA ILE A 92 12.81 -21.22 11.73
C ILE A 92 11.68 -20.85 10.76
N GLU A 93 11.29 -19.58 10.65
CA GLU A 93 10.29 -19.11 9.69
C GLU A 93 10.75 -19.36 8.25
N GLY A 94 12.02 -19.09 7.93
CA GLY A 94 12.60 -19.37 6.61
C GLY A 94 12.63 -20.87 6.26
N LEU A 95 12.93 -21.73 7.24
CA LEU A 95 12.89 -23.19 7.05
C LEU A 95 11.46 -23.71 6.85
N VAL A 96 10.49 -23.17 7.59
CA VAL A 96 9.07 -23.53 7.45
C VAL A 96 8.51 -23.04 6.12
N GLU A 97 8.88 -21.83 5.66
CA GLU A 97 8.50 -21.31 4.35
C GLU A 97 9.10 -22.16 3.22
N MET A 98 10.39 -22.48 3.28
CA MET A 98 11.02 -23.36 2.29
C MET A 98 10.36 -24.74 2.23
N TRP A 99 10.06 -25.33 3.38
CA TRP A 99 9.39 -26.62 3.45
C TRP A 99 7.97 -26.55 2.89
N TYR A 100 7.22 -25.50 3.23
CA TYR A 100 5.87 -25.28 2.71
C TYR A 100 5.87 -25.05 1.20
N ILE A 101 6.80 -24.23 0.68
CA ILE A 101 6.95 -24.01 -0.76
C ILE A 101 7.33 -25.30 -1.47
N SER A 102 8.24 -26.11 -0.92
CA SER A 102 8.61 -27.42 -1.49
C SER A 102 7.45 -28.42 -1.44
N PHE A 103 6.71 -28.46 -0.34
CA PHE A 103 5.53 -29.30 -0.14
C PHE A 103 4.38 -28.93 -1.09
N VAL A 104 4.10 -27.63 -1.25
CA VAL A 104 3.08 -27.11 -2.16
C VAL A 104 3.53 -27.25 -3.62
N CYS A 105 4.78 -26.96 -3.94
CA CYS A 105 5.31 -27.10 -5.30
C CYS A 105 5.39 -28.58 -5.71
N GLY A 106 5.75 -29.49 -4.79
CA GLY A 106 5.76 -30.94 -5.04
C GLY A 106 4.35 -31.55 -5.20
N THR A 107 3.34 -31.02 -4.51
CA THR A 107 1.96 -31.48 -4.64
C THR A 107 1.19 -30.82 -5.78
N MET A 108 1.55 -29.58 -6.18
CA MET A 108 0.87 -28.84 -7.25
C MET A 108 1.58 -28.86 -8.62
N MET A 109 2.85 -29.29 -8.71
CA MET A 109 3.57 -29.44 -9.99
C MET A 109 3.58 -30.87 -10.55
N HIS A 110 2.82 -31.79 -9.96
CA HIS A 110 2.71 -33.16 -10.47
C HIS A 110 1.54 -33.48 -11.45
N PRO A 111 0.62 -32.56 -11.84
CA PRO A 111 -0.37 -32.90 -12.87
C PRO A 111 -0.25 -32.11 -14.19
N LEU A 112 0.90 -31.50 -14.54
CA LEU A 112 0.97 -30.70 -15.78
C LEU A 112 2.20 -30.89 -16.70
N PHE A 113 3.08 -31.87 -16.47
CA PHE A 113 4.25 -32.07 -17.35
C PHE A 113 4.40 -33.48 -17.95
N THR A 114 3.30 -34.20 -18.17
CA THR A 114 3.31 -35.51 -18.86
C THR A 114 2.31 -35.63 -20.01
N PHE A 115 2.08 -34.56 -20.79
CA PHE A 115 1.22 -34.66 -21.99
C PHE A 115 1.79 -34.10 -23.30
N HIS A 116 3.11 -34.00 -23.45
CA HIS A 116 3.67 -33.79 -24.80
C HIS A 116 5.05 -34.39 -25.04
N ARG A 117 5.17 -35.71 -24.88
CA ARG A 117 6.13 -36.50 -25.67
C ARG A 117 5.72 -37.96 -25.68
N LEU A 118 4.76 -38.28 -26.55
CA LEU A 118 4.70 -39.60 -27.15
C LEU A 118 5.98 -39.77 -28.01
N PRO A 119 6.85 -40.76 -27.76
CA PRO A 119 7.69 -41.29 -28.81
C PRO A 119 6.81 -42.19 -29.67
N ALA A 120 6.60 -41.76 -30.91
CA ALA A 120 5.98 -42.54 -31.98
C ALA A 120 6.89 -43.70 -32.45
N SER A 121 7.34 -44.57 -31.54
CA SER A 121 8.34 -45.58 -31.89
C SER A 121 8.31 -46.84 -31.03
N ILE A 122 7.14 -47.45 -30.80
CA ILE A 122 7.06 -48.91 -30.60
C ILE A 122 5.75 -49.39 -31.25
N PHE A 123 5.70 -49.32 -32.59
CA PHE A 123 4.68 -50.01 -33.37
C PHE A 123 5.24 -51.39 -33.75
N LEU A 124 4.51 -52.43 -33.33
CA LEU A 124 4.44 -53.82 -33.84
C LEU A 124 5.67 -54.74 -33.81
N ALA A 125 5.53 -55.84 -33.06
CA ALA A 125 5.77 -57.18 -33.60
C ALA A 125 4.66 -58.14 -33.11
N PRO A 126 4.12 -59.03 -33.98
CA PRO A 126 2.90 -59.78 -33.72
C PRO A 126 3.17 -61.22 -33.21
N LEU A 127 2.17 -61.75 -32.50
CA LEU A 127 1.68 -63.14 -32.56
C LEU A 127 2.67 -64.31 -32.37
N SER A 128 2.57 -65.01 -31.23
CA SER A 128 2.21 -66.45 -31.21
C SER A 128 2.25 -67.03 -29.78
N LEU A 129 1.06 -67.34 -29.24
CA LEU A 129 0.82 -68.61 -28.52
C LEU A 129 0.62 -69.69 -29.61
N PRO A 130 0.93 -70.99 -29.41
CA PRO A 130 0.16 -71.82 -28.46
C PRO A 130 0.90 -73.02 -27.81
N SER A 131 0.18 -73.60 -26.84
CA SER A 131 0.19 -74.97 -26.28
C SER A 131 1.41 -75.50 -25.55
#